data_AF-A0A6G7J074-F1
#
_entry.id   AF-A0A6G7J074-F1
#
_cell.length_a   1.000
_cell.length_b   1.000
_cell.length_c   1.000
_cell.angle_alpha   90.00
_cell.angle_beta   90.00
_cell.angle_gamma   90.00
#
_symmetry.space_group_name_H-M   'P 1'
#
loop_
_entity.id
_entity.type
_entity.pdbx_description
1 polymer ?
#
loop_
_entity_poly.entity_id
_entity_poly.type
_entity_poly.pdbx_seq_one_letter_code
_entity_poly.pdbx_strand_id
1 'polypeptide(L)'
;MVFANPSYLWAFLGLLVPLAIHLWSKKDAKTIKVGSIQLLDESNSRQSSSIQLNEWFLLLLRMLIIALVVLLMAGPQWRTKGNPKQITYLVEPAIANEPSIGSVLDSLKESAPVLLLQNGFPDWEADVDHKSEKVRPNYWQLVQKMDSLRSDSIVIFTRALVKGIKSKRPDTQKKIHWVVMDAEETLSQPLMAFNRESGVELVTASGNGMATRIKRESLVDGFEIIAEGDSLRIVSDASQTVPLRNLDTLHINMYATEDFEKESKFIEASFKALSSYLNQEINVHQTEEAMHEHADLNILLGTFQNNQVAGKRVIYQEDPLTEELIAPGQEKNLFYLTARLNPKNTVEQRLPEQLLHLLDLNGDLKNLVAGIDARQMDESQLKPNYVEPKRKRERATFLDISLWVFGFLALLMIVERLLSNYKKQ
;
A
#
# COMPACT_ATOMS: atom_id res chain seq x y z
N MET A 1 19.32 -9.32 26.22
CA MET A 1 17.99 -9.86 25.94
C MET A 1 17.03 -8.69 25.83
N VAL A 2 16.13 -8.68 24.85
CA VAL A 2 15.06 -7.67 24.69
C VAL A 2 13.75 -8.41 24.52
N PHE A 3 12.63 -7.82 24.91
CA PHE A 3 11.30 -8.43 24.82
C PHE A 3 10.48 -7.71 23.75
N ALA A 4 9.79 -8.47 22.90
CA ALA A 4 8.91 -7.91 21.87
C ALA A 4 7.73 -7.17 22.49
N ASN A 5 7.14 -7.72 23.55
CA ASN A 5 5.99 -7.15 24.25
C ASN A 5 6.27 -7.08 25.75
N PRO A 6 7.00 -6.07 26.24
CA PRO A 6 7.44 -5.99 27.63
C PRO A 6 6.28 -5.82 28.63
N SER A 7 5.09 -5.40 28.19
CA SER A 7 3.89 -5.28 29.02
C SER A 7 3.45 -6.61 29.62
N TYR A 8 3.66 -7.74 28.93
CA TYR A 8 3.29 -9.06 29.44
C TYR A 8 4.12 -9.52 30.64
N LEU A 9 5.26 -8.88 30.94
CA LEU A 9 6.05 -9.19 32.13
C LEU A 9 5.25 -8.92 33.43
N TRP A 10 4.23 -8.06 33.41
CA TRP A 10 3.33 -7.87 34.55
C TRP A 10 2.55 -9.15 34.93
N ALA A 11 2.37 -10.08 33.98
CA ALA A 11 1.73 -11.36 34.25
C ALA A 11 2.55 -12.27 35.19
N PHE A 12 3.82 -11.94 35.48
CA PHE A 12 4.58 -12.61 36.54
C PHE A 12 3.93 -12.50 37.92
N LEU A 13 3.06 -11.51 38.16
CA LEU A 13 2.24 -11.44 39.38
C LEU A 13 1.37 -12.69 39.56
N GLY A 14 1.01 -13.39 38.49
CA GLY A 14 0.31 -14.67 38.55
C GLY A 14 1.07 -15.79 39.28
N LEU A 15 2.40 -15.68 39.44
CA LEU A 15 3.21 -16.60 40.26
C LEU A 15 2.83 -16.56 41.74
N LEU A 16 2.19 -15.48 42.20
CA LEU A 16 1.68 -15.39 43.57
C LEU A 16 0.54 -16.38 43.83
N VAL A 17 -0.21 -16.82 42.82
CA VAL A 17 -1.36 -17.70 43.00
C VAL A 17 -0.96 -19.10 43.49
N PRO A 18 -0.06 -19.86 42.83
CA PRO A 18 0.42 -21.15 43.36
C PRO A 18 1.09 -21.02 44.73
N LEU A 19 1.82 -19.92 44.94
CA LEU A 19 2.52 -19.65 46.18
C LEU A 19 1.53 -19.44 47.34
N ALA A 20 0.49 -18.62 47.12
CA ALA A 20 -0.57 -18.37 48.08
C ALA A 20 -1.39 -19.63 48.40
N ILE A 21 -1.75 -20.42 47.39
CA ILE A 21 -2.47 -21.70 47.57
C ILE A 21 -1.65 -22.67 48.42
N HIS A 22 -0.33 -22.75 48.17
CA HIS A 22 0.53 -23.64 48.94
C HIS A 22 0.68 -23.20 50.40
N LEU A 23 0.83 -21.88 50.64
CA LEU A 23 0.87 -21.32 52.00
C LEU A 23 -0.45 -21.49 52.77
N TRP A 24 -1.58 -21.59 52.07
CA TRP A 24 -2.90 -21.82 52.68
C TRP A 24 -3.24 -23.31 52.85
N SER A 25 -2.41 -24.23 52.33
CA SER A 25 -2.66 -25.67 52.48
C SER A 25 -2.35 -26.13 53.90
N LYS A 26 -3.38 -26.26 54.74
CA LYS A 26 -3.30 -26.95 56.04
C LYS A 26 -3.39 -28.45 55.78
N LYS A 27 -2.47 -29.23 56.37
CA LYS A 27 -2.59 -30.70 56.40
C LYS A 27 -3.81 -31.07 57.23
N ASP A 28 -4.77 -31.79 56.64
CA ASP A 28 -5.84 -32.42 57.40
C ASP A 28 -5.24 -33.48 58.32
N ALA A 29 -5.51 -33.35 59.62
CA ALA A 29 -5.10 -34.33 60.60
C ALA A 29 -5.83 -35.65 60.30
N LYS A 30 -5.07 -36.67 59.88
CA LYS A 30 -5.61 -37.99 59.58
C LYS A 30 -6.14 -38.60 60.88
N THR A 31 -7.46 -38.70 60.99
CA THR A 31 -8.09 -39.32 62.16
C THR A 31 -7.87 -40.82 62.12
N ILE A 32 -7.12 -41.33 63.08
CA ILE A 32 -6.91 -42.78 63.27
C ILE A 32 -8.02 -43.25 64.21
N LYS A 33 -8.79 -44.26 63.79
CA LYS A 33 -9.81 -44.86 64.65
C LYS A 33 -9.12 -45.69 65.73
N VAL A 34 -9.27 -45.28 66.98
CA VAL A 34 -8.79 -46.01 68.16
C VAL A 34 -9.98 -46.56 68.94
N GLY A 35 -9.83 -47.75 69.53
CA GLY A 35 -10.94 -48.50 70.13
C GLY A 35 -11.48 -47.95 71.46
N SER A 36 -10.71 -47.13 72.20
CA SER A 36 -11.19 -46.41 73.38
C SER A 36 -10.35 -45.15 73.63
N ILE A 37 -11.02 -44.04 73.92
CA ILE A 37 -10.42 -42.73 74.23
C ILE A 37 -10.38 -42.47 75.75
N GLN A 38 -10.82 -43.42 76.57
CA GLN A 38 -11.01 -43.26 78.01
C GLN A 38 -9.69 -43.16 78.81
N LEU A 39 -8.56 -43.52 78.18
CA LEU A 39 -7.21 -43.48 78.78
C LEU A 39 -6.33 -42.36 78.19
N LEU A 40 -6.90 -41.45 77.39
CA LEU A 40 -6.16 -40.36 76.79
C LEU A 40 -6.38 -39.09 77.62
N ASP A 41 -5.33 -38.63 78.30
CA ASP A 41 -5.34 -37.32 78.97
C ASP A 41 -5.54 -36.20 77.95
N GLU A 42 -6.25 -35.14 78.36
CA GLU A 42 -6.49 -33.93 77.58
C GLU A 42 -5.17 -33.18 77.34
N SER A 43 -4.37 -33.67 76.40
CA SER A 43 -3.16 -33.00 75.97
C SER A 43 -3.58 -31.75 75.20
N ASN A 44 -3.25 -30.58 75.74
CA ASN A 44 -3.31 -29.31 75.04
C ASN A 44 -2.56 -29.46 73.72
N SER A 45 -3.30 -29.59 72.61
CA SER A 45 -2.68 -29.69 71.29
C SER A 45 -1.99 -28.36 71.02
N ARG A 46 -0.68 -28.28 71.26
CA ARG A 46 0.14 -27.26 70.63
C ARG A 46 0.01 -27.48 69.14
N GLN A 47 -0.87 -26.70 68.53
CA GLN A 47 -1.11 -26.61 67.11
C GLN A 47 0.16 -26.02 66.50
N SER A 48 1.20 -26.83 66.41
CA SER A 48 2.43 -26.50 65.72
C SER A 48 2.11 -26.60 64.24
N SER A 49 1.60 -25.51 63.66
CA SER A 49 1.58 -25.29 62.22
C SER A 49 3.01 -25.09 61.74
N SER A 50 3.84 -26.14 61.78
CA SER A 50 5.12 -26.11 61.08
C SER A 50 4.79 -26.22 59.59
N ILE A 51 5.03 -25.13 58.86
CA ILE A 51 5.01 -25.11 57.40
C ILE A 51 6.19 -25.98 56.94
N GLN A 52 5.97 -27.29 56.90
CA GLN A 52 6.89 -28.20 56.24
C GLN A 52 6.59 -28.12 54.76
N LEU A 53 7.53 -27.56 54.00
CA LEU A 53 7.52 -27.46 52.54
C LEU A 53 7.66 -28.86 51.90
N ASN A 54 6.71 -29.75 52.19
CA ASN A 54 6.62 -31.01 51.47
C ASN A 54 6.05 -30.68 50.09
N GLU A 55 6.73 -31.10 49.02
CA GLU A 55 6.41 -30.81 47.60
C GLU A 55 6.97 -29.50 47.01
N TRP A 56 8.03 -28.94 47.60
CA TRP A 56 8.68 -27.74 47.05
C TRP A 56 9.16 -27.90 45.60
N PHE A 57 9.60 -29.11 45.20
CA PHE A 57 9.97 -29.41 43.80
C PHE A 57 8.79 -29.29 42.83
N LEU A 58 7.59 -29.72 43.24
CA LEU A 58 6.39 -29.70 42.38
C LEU A 58 5.81 -28.28 42.30
N LEU A 59 5.90 -27.53 43.40
CA LEU A 59 5.61 -26.10 43.42
C LEU A 59 6.58 -25.30 42.54
N LEU A 60 7.88 -25.58 42.61
CA LEU A 60 8.90 -24.96 41.77
C LEU A 60 8.59 -25.20 40.28
N LEU A 61 8.19 -26.41 39.93
CA LEU A 61 7.83 -26.77 38.56
C LEU A 61 6.59 -26.02 38.07
N ARG A 62 5.55 -25.88 38.89
CA ARG A 62 4.35 -25.08 38.57
C ARG A 62 4.67 -23.61 38.37
N MET A 63 5.53 -23.05 39.23
CA MET A 63 5.99 -21.67 39.08
C MET A 63 6.83 -21.51 37.80
N LEU A 64 7.68 -22.49 37.47
CA LEU A 64 8.49 -22.47 36.26
C LEU A 64 7.65 -22.53 34.98
N ILE A 65 6.59 -23.35 34.97
CA ILE A 65 5.64 -23.43 33.84
C ILE A 65 4.97 -22.07 33.63
N ILE A 66 4.41 -21.46 34.67
CA ILE A 66 3.77 -20.13 34.58
C ILE A 66 4.78 -19.08 34.12
N ALA A 67 6.01 -19.12 34.65
CA ALA A 67 7.07 -18.20 34.26
C ALA A 67 7.43 -18.32 32.77
N LEU A 68 7.49 -19.53 32.23
CA LEU A 68 7.76 -19.78 30.81
C LEU A 68 6.60 -19.37 29.90
N VAL A 69 5.35 -19.53 30.34
CA VAL A 69 4.18 -19.00 29.61
C VAL A 69 4.28 -17.49 29.50
N VAL A 70 4.54 -16.80 30.61
CA VAL A 70 4.71 -15.33 30.63
C VAL A 70 5.87 -14.90 29.73
N LEU A 71 6.98 -15.64 29.77
CA LEU A 71 8.13 -15.38 28.90
C LEU A 71 7.75 -15.54 27.42
N LEU A 72 7.03 -16.61 27.05
CA LEU A 72 6.59 -16.85 25.68
C LEU A 72 5.67 -15.73 25.17
N MET A 73 4.76 -15.22 26.01
CA MET A 73 3.93 -14.06 25.67
C MET A 73 4.75 -12.76 25.54
N ALA A 74 5.79 -12.59 26.34
CA ALA A 74 6.69 -11.43 26.27
C ALA A 74 7.62 -11.47 25.04
N GLY A 75 7.83 -12.64 24.43
CA GLY A 75 8.64 -12.84 23.22
C GLY A 75 10.12 -12.48 23.43
N PRO A 76 10.92 -13.29 24.14
CA PRO A 76 12.31 -13.01 24.44
C PRO A 76 13.19 -13.09 23.19
N GLN A 77 14.05 -12.09 23.04
CA GLN A 77 14.96 -11.99 21.91
C GLN A 77 16.43 -11.87 22.32
N TRP A 78 17.30 -12.67 21.71
CA TRP A 78 18.75 -12.59 21.93
C TRP A 78 19.39 -11.53 21.03
N ARG A 79 20.25 -10.69 21.61
CA ARG A 79 21.14 -9.80 20.84
C ARG A 79 22.26 -10.58 20.18
N THR A 80 22.23 -10.73 18.87
CA THR A 80 23.34 -11.24 18.06
C THR A 80 24.11 -10.10 17.42
N LYS A 81 25.41 -10.32 17.17
CA LYS A 81 26.19 -9.45 16.28
C LYS A 81 25.85 -9.89 14.86
N GLY A 82 25.21 -9.01 14.09
CA GLY A 82 24.95 -9.25 12.67
C GLY A 82 26.26 -9.54 11.93
N ASN A 83 26.24 -10.49 11.00
CA ASN A 83 27.40 -10.77 10.15
C ASN A 83 27.44 -9.73 9.02
N PRO A 84 28.37 -8.75 9.03
CA PRO A 84 28.39 -7.66 8.06
C PRO A 84 28.74 -8.11 6.62
N LYS A 85 29.14 -9.38 6.43
CA LYS A 85 29.55 -9.93 5.12
C LYS A 85 28.42 -10.66 4.37
N GLN A 86 27.24 -10.82 4.96
CA GLN A 86 26.14 -11.49 4.28
C GLN A 86 25.48 -10.50 3.30
N ILE A 87 25.30 -10.94 2.05
CA ILE A 87 24.52 -10.21 1.03
C ILE A 87 23.08 -10.73 1.12
N THR A 88 22.10 -9.84 1.03
CA THR A 88 20.68 -10.22 0.85
C THR A 88 20.25 -9.91 -0.56
N TYR A 89 19.58 -10.86 -1.20
CA TYR A 89 18.97 -10.69 -2.51
C TYR A 89 17.48 -10.39 -2.33
N LEU A 90 16.99 -9.38 -3.05
CA LEU A 90 15.58 -9.02 -3.12
C LEU A 90 15.12 -9.19 -4.56
N VAL A 91 13.94 -9.78 -4.76
CA VAL A 91 13.33 -9.95 -6.08
C VAL A 91 11.92 -9.39 -6.11
N GLU A 92 11.60 -8.62 -7.15
CA GLU A 92 10.25 -8.15 -7.40
C GLU A 92 9.28 -9.31 -7.73
N PRO A 93 8.11 -9.42 -7.09
CA PRO A 93 7.15 -10.51 -7.33
C PRO A 93 6.79 -10.70 -8.81
N ALA A 94 6.66 -9.60 -9.56
CA ALA A 94 6.28 -9.63 -10.98
C ALA A 94 7.29 -10.36 -11.88
N ILE A 95 8.56 -10.47 -11.46
CA ILE A 95 9.62 -11.18 -12.20
C ILE A 95 10.10 -12.43 -11.47
N ALA A 96 9.66 -12.67 -10.24
CA ALA A 96 10.20 -13.71 -9.37
C ALA A 96 10.06 -15.14 -9.92
N ASN A 97 9.10 -15.36 -10.83
CA ASN A 97 8.88 -16.64 -11.53
C ASN A 97 9.23 -16.57 -13.03
N GLU A 98 9.99 -15.58 -13.49
CA GLU A 98 10.45 -15.56 -14.87
C GLU A 98 11.58 -16.58 -15.09
N PRO A 99 11.59 -17.31 -16.23
CA PRO A 99 12.60 -18.32 -16.51
C PRO A 99 14.03 -17.75 -16.50
N SER A 100 14.19 -16.50 -16.93
CA SER A 100 15.46 -15.78 -17.02
C SER A 100 16.13 -15.58 -15.65
N ILE A 101 15.35 -15.41 -14.57
CA ILE A 101 15.87 -15.13 -13.23
C ILE A 101 15.71 -16.30 -12.26
N GLY A 102 14.71 -17.17 -12.45
CA GLY A 102 14.41 -18.26 -11.51
C GLY A 102 15.62 -19.16 -11.21
N SER A 103 16.34 -19.58 -12.26
CA SER A 103 17.55 -20.41 -12.13
C SER A 103 18.69 -19.71 -11.35
N VAL A 104 18.80 -18.38 -11.49
CA VAL A 104 19.76 -17.56 -10.75
C VAL A 104 19.34 -17.49 -9.28
N LEU A 105 18.07 -17.27 -8.98
CA LEU A 105 17.55 -17.19 -7.61
C LEU A 105 17.67 -18.51 -6.86
N ASP A 106 17.40 -19.63 -7.52
CA ASP A 106 17.57 -20.97 -6.93
C ASP A 106 19.01 -21.21 -6.50
N SER A 107 19.96 -20.89 -7.39
CA SER A 107 21.40 -20.99 -7.10
C SER A 107 21.82 -20.05 -5.96
N LEU A 108 21.26 -18.84 -5.91
CA LEU A 108 21.58 -17.86 -4.86
C LEU A 108 21.04 -18.25 -3.49
N LYS A 109 19.86 -18.88 -3.44
CA LYS A 109 19.20 -19.33 -2.20
C LYS A 109 20.04 -20.31 -1.40
N GLU A 110 20.90 -21.09 -2.05
CA GLU A 110 21.85 -22.00 -1.37
C GLU A 110 22.91 -21.24 -0.55
N SER A 111 23.25 -20.01 -0.94
CA SER A 111 24.35 -19.24 -0.35
C SER A 111 23.91 -18.05 0.50
N ALA A 112 22.72 -17.50 0.23
CA ALA A 112 22.25 -16.24 0.80
C ALA A 112 20.71 -16.17 0.88
N PRO A 113 20.15 -15.36 1.80
CA PRO A 113 18.71 -15.16 1.87
C PRO A 113 18.20 -14.41 0.62
N VAL A 114 17.19 -15.00 -0.03
CA VAL A 114 16.45 -14.43 -1.16
C VAL A 114 15.04 -14.08 -0.66
N LEU A 115 14.71 -12.79 -0.69
CA LEU A 115 13.46 -12.24 -0.17
C LEU A 115 12.65 -11.57 -1.29
N LEU A 116 11.33 -11.48 -1.14
CA LEU A 116 10.47 -10.72 -2.04
C LEU A 116 10.53 -9.22 -1.73
N LEU A 117 10.55 -8.39 -2.77
CA LEU A 117 10.54 -6.93 -2.71
C LEU A 117 9.13 -6.41 -2.42
N GLN A 118 8.61 -6.74 -1.25
CA GLN A 118 7.32 -6.27 -0.78
C GLN A 118 7.33 -6.00 0.72
N ASN A 119 6.20 -5.52 1.25
CA ASN A 119 6.11 -5.17 2.65
C ASN A 119 6.41 -6.40 3.54
N GLY A 120 7.34 -6.24 4.49
CA GLY A 120 7.76 -7.32 5.39
C GLY A 120 8.85 -8.23 4.85
N PHE A 121 9.24 -8.11 3.58
CA PHE A 121 10.29 -8.91 2.94
C PHE A 121 10.17 -10.42 3.19
N PRO A 122 9.05 -11.07 2.80
CA PRO A 122 8.89 -12.52 2.97
C PRO A 122 9.91 -13.31 2.14
N ASP A 123 10.22 -14.53 2.56
CA ASP A 123 11.14 -15.41 1.84
C ASP A 123 10.59 -15.78 0.46
N TRP A 124 11.48 -15.91 -0.52
CA TRP A 124 11.12 -16.34 -1.87
C TRP A 124 11.08 -17.87 -1.99
N GLU A 125 10.05 -18.37 -2.65
CA GLU A 125 9.81 -19.79 -2.91
C GLU A 125 9.55 -20.01 -4.41
N ALA A 126 10.26 -20.97 -5.01
CA ALA A 126 10.21 -21.25 -6.45
C ALA A 126 8.85 -21.84 -6.89
N ASP A 127 8.23 -22.64 -6.04
CA ASP A 127 6.98 -23.37 -6.33
C ASP A 127 5.71 -22.51 -6.17
N VAL A 128 5.85 -21.27 -5.68
CA VAL A 128 4.74 -20.35 -5.46
C VAL A 128 4.61 -19.40 -6.65
N ASP A 129 3.41 -19.30 -7.23
CA ASP A 129 3.13 -18.31 -8.28
C ASP A 129 2.96 -16.90 -7.69
N HIS A 130 4.02 -16.10 -7.80
CA HIS A 130 4.04 -14.71 -7.35
C HIS A 130 3.50 -13.73 -8.42
N LYS A 131 3.21 -14.19 -9.66
CA LYS A 131 2.69 -13.33 -10.74
C LYS A 131 1.24 -12.87 -10.48
N SER A 132 0.49 -13.69 -9.74
CA SER A 132 -0.90 -13.42 -9.39
C SER A 132 -1.04 -12.25 -8.40
N GLU A 133 -0.01 -11.99 -7.60
CA GLU A 133 0.09 -10.80 -6.77
C GLU A 133 0.49 -9.59 -7.64
N LYS A 134 -0.50 -8.88 -8.19
CA LYS A 134 -0.31 -7.56 -8.87
C LYS A 134 0.16 -6.46 -7.91
N VAL A 135 0.91 -6.81 -6.86
CA VAL A 135 1.44 -5.88 -5.87
C VAL A 135 2.59 -5.13 -6.52
N ARG A 136 2.33 -3.86 -6.82
CA ARG A 136 3.34 -2.95 -7.36
C ARG A 136 4.27 -2.53 -6.22
N PRO A 137 5.57 -2.86 -6.28
CA PRO A 137 6.49 -2.47 -5.22
C PRO A 137 6.63 -0.94 -5.19
N ASN A 138 6.58 -0.36 -3.99
CA ASN A 138 6.92 1.04 -3.78
C ASN A 138 8.41 1.13 -3.45
N TYR A 139 9.25 1.23 -4.47
CA TYR A 139 10.70 1.02 -4.37
C TYR A 139 11.34 1.87 -3.27
N TRP A 140 11.12 3.19 -3.28
CA TRP A 140 11.74 4.10 -2.32
C TRP A 140 11.19 3.99 -0.89
N GLN A 141 9.91 3.65 -0.71
CA GLN A 141 9.39 3.35 0.61
C GLN A 141 9.96 2.03 1.16
N LEU A 142 10.16 1.03 0.31
CA LEU A 142 10.77 -0.23 0.70
C LEU A 142 12.25 -0.04 1.07
N VAL A 143 12.99 0.81 0.35
CA VAL A 143 14.39 1.15 0.71
C VAL A 143 14.51 1.64 2.15
N GLN A 144 13.60 2.51 2.61
CA GLN A 144 13.61 2.97 4.02
C GLN A 144 13.43 1.81 5.00
N LYS A 145 12.63 0.79 4.64
CA LYS A 145 12.42 -0.40 5.46
C LYS A 145 13.59 -1.38 5.38
N MET A 146 14.37 -1.39 4.31
CA MET A 146 15.55 -2.26 4.15
C MET A 146 16.66 -1.98 5.17
N ASP A 147 16.66 -0.78 5.77
CA ASP A 147 17.57 -0.47 6.89
C ASP A 147 17.39 -1.40 8.10
N SER A 148 16.25 -2.08 8.20
CA SER A 148 15.97 -3.13 9.20
C SER A 148 16.57 -4.51 8.86
N LEU A 149 16.97 -4.74 7.61
CA LEU A 149 17.57 -6.00 7.17
C LEU A 149 18.97 -6.19 7.77
N ARG A 150 19.35 -7.46 7.96
CA ARG A 150 20.61 -7.84 8.62
C ARG A 150 21.84 -7.50 7.78
N SER A 151 21.75 -7.70 6.46
CA SER A 151 22.85 -7.54 5.51
C SER A 151 23.19 -6.08 5.25
N ASP A 152 24.49 -5.75 5.18
CA ASP A 152 24.95 -4.39 4.85
C ASP A 152 24.93 -4.12 3.35
N SER A 153 25.05 -5.18 2.55
CA SER A 153 24.94 -5.16 1.09
C SER A 153 23.67 -5.86 0.64
N ILE A 154 22.93 -5.20 -0.25
CA ILE A 154 21.65 -5.69 -0.77
C ILE A 154 21.71 -5.60 -2.29
N VAL A 155 21.32 -6.69 -2.97
CA VAL A 155 21.16 -6.72 -4.42
C VAL A 155 19.67 -6.87 -4.71
N ILE A 156 19.12 -6.02 -5.58
CA ILE A 156 17.69 -5.99 -5.89
C ILE A 156 17.48 -6.27 -7.37
N PHE A 157 16.78 -7.35 -7.68
CA PHE A 157 16.27 -7.65 -9.02
C PHE A 157 14.88 -7.04 -9.18
N THR A 158 14.71 -6.18 -10.18
CA THR A 158 13.46 -5.44 -10.38
C THR A 158 13.28 -5.02 -11.84
N ARG A 159 12.03 -4.73 -12.23
CA ARG A 159 11.76 -3.99 -13.48
C ARG A 159 11.94 -2.48 -13.33
N ALA A 160 12.17 -1.95 -12.14
CA ALA A 160 12.36 -0.51 -11.87
C ALA A 160 11.27 0.38 -12.50
N LEU A 161 10.00 -0.04 -12.47
CA LEU A 161 8.93 0.66 -13.17
C LEU A 161 8.75 2.08 -12.61
N VAL A 162 8.66 3.09 -13.49
CA VAL A 162 8.50 4.50 -13.08
C VAL A 162 7.28 4.67 -12.17
N LYS A 163 6.18 3.94 -12.43
CA LYS A 163 4.96 3.95 -11.59
C LYS A 163 5.14 3.43 -10.16
N GLY A 164 6.22 2.68 -9.89
CA GLY A 164 6.57 2.17 -8.56
C GLY A 164 7.39 3.16 -7.72
N ILE A 165 7.85 4.26 -8.32
CA ILE A 165 8.68 5.26 -7.67
C ILE A 165 7.77 6.39 -7.19
N LYS A 166 7.60 6.47 -5.87
CA LYS A 166 6.79 7.47 -5.20
C LYS A 166 7.60 8.13 -4.10
N SER A 167 7.30 9.40 -3.83
CA SER A 167 7.91 10.21 -2.75
C SER A 167 9.30 10.76 -3.10
N LYS A 168 9.93 11.46 -2.15
CA LYS A 168 11.31 11.95 -2.27
C LYS A 168 12.31 10.80 -2.23
N ARG A 169 13.44 10.93 -2.96
CA ARG A 169 14.56 9.99 -2.90
C ARG A 169 14.99 9.76 -1.44
N PRO A 170 15.03 8.51 -0.96
CA PRO A 170 15.31 8.21 0.43
C PRO A 170 16.82 8.18 0.71
N ASP A 171 17.17 8.42 1.97
CA ASP A 171 18.50 8.19 2.50
C ASP A 171 18.55 6.79 3.13
N THR A 172 19.65 6.06 2.92
CA THR A 172 19.86 4.71 3.48
C THR A 172 21.30 4.50 3.91
N GLN A 173 21.50 3.62 4.89
CA GLN A 173 22.82 3.18 5.34
C GLN A 173 23.25 1.87 4.69
N LYS A 174 22.40 1.27 3.85
CA LYS A 174 22.67 0.01 3.16
C LYS A 174 23.33 0.28 1.81
N LYS A 175 24.26 -0.58 1.43
CA LYS A 175 24.87 -0.57 0.09
C LYS A 175 23.94 -1.35 -0.84
N ILE A 176 23.10 -0.62 -1.57
CA ILE A 176 22.08 -1.21 -2.44
C ILE A 176 22.58 -1.18 -3.88
N HIS A 177 22.65 -2.35 -4.52
CA HIS A 177 22.88 -2.50 -5.94
C HIS A 177 21.57 -2.93 -6.62
N TRP A 178 21.18 -2.18 -7.65
CA TRP A 178 19.96 -2.45 -8.40
C TRP A 178 20.33 -3.15 -9.70
N VAL A 179 19.69 -4.28 -9.96
CA VAL A 179 19.77 -5.01 -11.22
C VAL A 179 18.43 -4.82 -11.90
N VAL A 180 18.40 -3.90 -12.86
CA VAL A 180 17.20 -3.61 -13.65
C VAL A 180 17.10 -4.66 -14.76
N MET A 181 16.00 -5.41 -14.76
CA MET A 181 15.69 -6.43 -15.75
C MET A 181 14.89 -5.80 -16.88
N ASP A 182 15.36 -5.94 -18.11
CA ASP A 182 14.65 -5.44 -19.28
C ASP A 182 13.37 -6.26 -19.55
N ALA A 183 12.30 -5.58 -19.98
CA ALA A 183 11.13 -6.27 -20.51
C ALA A 183 11.45 -6.79 -21.91
N GLU A 184 11.37 -8.10 -22.12
CA GLU A 184 11.78 -8.75 -23.38
C GLU A 184 10.94 -8.32 -24.60
N GLU A 185 9.70 -7.86 -24.39
CA GLU A 185 8.78 -7.54 -25.48
C GLU A 185 8.10 -6.17 -25.34
N THR A 186 7.94 -5.47 -26.47
CA THR A 186 7.11 -4.27 -26.55
C THR A 186 5.64 -4.69 -26.52
N LEU A 187 4.93 -4.31 -25.47
CA LEU A 187 3.50 -4.56 -25.35
C LEU A 187 2.74 -3.53 -26.17
N SER A 188 2.08 -3.96 -27.23
CA SER A 188 1.22 -3.12 -28.06
C SER A 188 -0.21 -3.63 -28.02
N GLN A 189 -1.15 -2.77 -27.61
CA GLN A 189 -2.57 -3.13 -27.60
C GLN A 189 -3.46 -1.93 -27.97
N PRO A 190 -4.56 -2.18 -28.69
CA PRO A 190 -5.59 -1.17 -28.91
C PRO A 190 -6.27 -0.86 -27.57
N LEU A 191 -6.54 0.42 -27.32
CA LEU A 191 -7.10 0.88 -26.05
C LEU A 191 -8.55 1.32 -26.17
N MET A 192 -8.84 2.14 -27.18
CA MET A 192 -10.13 2.81 -27.33
C MET A 192 -10.28 3.28 -28.77
N ALA A 193 -11.51 3.40 -29.25
CA ALA A 193 -11.84 4.03 -30.50
C ALA A 193 -12.70 5.27 -30.28
N PHE A 194 -12.55 6.26 -31.15
CA PHE A 194 -13.39 7.45 -31.20
C PHE A 194 -14.16 7.46 -32.51
N ASN A 195 -15.47 7.68 -32.43
CA ASN A 195 -16.31 7.90 -33.60
C ASN A 195 -16.40 9.41 -33.86
N ARG A 196 -16.06 9.84 -35.09
CA ARG A 196 -16.13 11.22 -35.56
C ARG A 196 -16.91 11.26 -36.86
N GLU A 197 -17.36 12.45 -37.28
CA GLU A 197 -17.93 12.66 -38.61
C GLU A 197 -16.96 12.23 -39.74
N SER A 198 -15.65 12.39 -39.52
CA SER A 198 -14.60 12.01 -40.47
C SER A 198 -14.31 10.50 -40.52
N GLY A 199 -14.98 9.69 -39.70
CA GLY A 199 -14.75 8.25 -39.56
C GLY A 199 -14.26 7.84 -38.16
N VAL A 200 -13.90 6.57 -38.03
CA VAL A 200 -13.49 5.98 -36.76
C VAL A 200 -11.98 6.11 -36.56
N GLU A 201 -11.55 6.60 -35.40
CA GLU A 201 -10.14 6.75 -35.02
C GLU A 201 -9.80 5.76 -33.90
N LEU A 202 -8.89 4.83 -34.17
CA LEU A 202 -8.39 3.88 -33.18
C LEU A 202 -7.18 4.46 -32.45
N VAL A 203 -7.18 4.35 -31.13
CA VAL A 203 -6.05 4.67 -30.28
C VAL A 203 -5.37 3.39 -29.82
N THR A 204 -4.12 3.23 -30.23
CA THR A 204 -3.25 2.13 -29.82
C THR A 204 -2.15 2.67 -28.93
N ALA A 205 -1.85 1.96 -27.85
CA ALA A 205 -0.70 2.28 -27.02
C ALA A 205 0.31 1.13 -27.07
N SER A 206 1.58 1.51 -27.22
CA SER A 206 2.71 0.61 -27.16
C SER A 206 3.65 1.04 -26.04
N GLY A 207 4.04 0.10 -25.18
CA GLY A 207 4.89 0.34 -24.03
C GLY A 207 6.09 -0.59 -24.04
N ASN A 208 7.26 -0.03 -23.75
CA ASN A 208 8.47 -0.78 -23.41
C ASN A 208 9.22 -0.09 -22.26
N GLY A 209 10.38 -0.62 -21.88
CA GLY A 209 11.17 -0.08 -20.78
C GLY A 209 11.62 1.37 -20.98
N MET A 210 11.70 1.86 -22.21
CA MET A 210 12.16 3.22 -22.51
C MET A 210 11.01 4.23 -22.63
N ALA A 211 9.92 3.86 -23.29
CA ALA A 211 8.85 4.78 -23.65
C ALA A 211 7.48 4.13 -23.71
N THR A 212 6.46 4.95 -23.45
CA THR A 212 5.06 4.66 -23.80
C THR A 212 4.67 5.57 -24.95
N ARG A 213 4.30 4.99 -26.09
CA ARG A 213 3.86 5.70 -27.28
C ARG A 213 2.38 5.47 -27.49
N ILE A 214 1.68 6.55 -27.82
CA ILE A 214 0.27 6.50 -28.20
C ILE A 214 0.22 6.84 -29.69
N LYS A 215 -0.34 5.92 -30.48
CA LYS A 215 -0.61 6.11 -31.90
C LYS A 215 -2.11 6.29 -32.06
N ARG A 216 -2.51 7.24 -32.90
CA ARG A 216 -3.89 7.35 -33.37
C ARG A 216 -3.91 7.11 -34.87
N GLU A 217 -4.88 6.33 -35.34
CA GLU A 217 -4.99 5.93 -36.73
C GLU A 217 -6.45 5.85 -37.13
N SER A 218 -6.79 6.43 -38.28
CA SER A 218 -8.15 6.34 -38.84
C SER A 218 -8.36 4.95 -39.45
N LEU A 219 -9.40 4.26 -39.00
CA LEU A 219 -9.82 2.98 -39.55
C LEU A 219 -10.81 3.21 -40.69
N VAL A 220 -10.57 2.54 -41.82
CA VAL A 220 -11.44 2.56 -43.00
C VAL A 220 -12.25 1.27 -43.10
N ASP A 221 -11.63 0.14 -42.79
CA ASP A 221 -12.20 -1.21 -42.83
C ASP A 221 -11.68 -2.08 -41.68
N GLY A 222 -12.10 -3.34 -41.61
CA GLY A 222 -11.60 -4.31 -40.63
C GLY A 222 -12.14 -4.13 -39.20
N PHE A 223 -13.29 -3.46 -39.03
CA PHE A 223 -13.94 -3.31 -37.73
C PHE A 223 -15.46 -3.48 -37.82
N GLU A 224 -16.06 -3.83 -36.68
CA GLU A 224 -17.50 -3.88 -36.50
C GLU A 224 -17.88 -3.11 -35.23
N ILE A 225 -18.86 -2.21 -35.33
CA ILE A 225 -19.45 -1.54 -34.18
C ILE A 225 -20.50 -2.50 -33.58
N ILE A 226 -20.36 -2.81 -32.31
CA ILE A 226 -21.22 -3.74 -31.58
C ILE A 226 -21.79 -3.06 -30.33
N ALA A 227 -22.65 -3.79 -29.60
CA ALA A 227 -23.22 -3.33 -28.32
C ALA A 227 -23.85 -1.92 -28.43
N GLU A 228 -24.74 -1.74 -29.42
CA GLU A 228 -25.50 -0.49 -29.64
C GLU A 228 -24.65 0.77 -29.89
N GLY A 229 -23.34 0.65 -30.14
CA GLY A 229 -22.45 1.80 -30.38
C GLY A 229 -21.40 2.04 -29.31
N ASP A 230 -21.41 1.27 -28.22
CA ASP A 230 -20.50 1.48 -27.08
C ASP A 230 -19.16 0.74 -27.24
N SER A 231 -19.05 -0.17 -28.20
CA SER A 231 -17.86 -0.99 -28.38
C SER A 231 -17.55 -1.23 -29.85
N LEU A 232 -16.25 -1.29 -30.16
CA LEU A 232 -15.72 -1.59 -31.47
C LEU A 232 -14.93 -2.89 -31.41
N ARG A 233 -15.31 -3.84 -32.26
CA ARG A 233 -14.60 -5.09 -32.48
C ARG A 233 -13.66 -4.94 -33.67
N ILE A 234 -12.37 -5.11 -33.45
CA ILE A 234 -11.36 -5.15 -34.50
C ILE A 234 -11.34 -6.57 -35.06
N VAL A 235 -11.58 -6.70 -36.36
CA VAL A 235 -11.61 -7.97 -37.09
C VAL A 235 -10.18 -8.26 -37.57
N SER A 236 -9.46 -9.05 -36.79
CA SER A 236 -8.12 -9.56 -37.11
C SER A 236 -8.00 -11.02 -36.66
N ASP A 237 -6.86 -11.67 -36.94
CA ASP A 237 -6.58 -13.06 -36.54
C ASP A 237 -6.79 -13.29 -35.03
N ALA A 238 -6.58 -12.26 -34.22
CA ALA A 238 -6.96 -12.22 -32.82
C ALA A 238 -7.95 -11.06 -32.59
N SER A 239 -9.25 -11.36 -32.74
CA SER A 239 -10.29 -10.33 -32.58
C SER A 239 -10.22 -9.69 -31.18
N GLN A 240 -10.15 -8.37 -31.16
CA GLN A 240 -10.04 -7.57 -29.94
C GLN A 240 -11.19 -6.56 -29.90
N THR A 241 -11.80 -6.41 -28.73
CA THR A 241 -12.88 -5.43 -28.51
C THR A 241 -12.34 -4.29 -27.67
N VAL A 242 -12.57 -3.07 -28.14
CA VAL A 242 -12.24 -1.84 -27.43
C VAL A 242 -13.49 -0.99 -27.22
N PRO A 243 -13.54 -0.17 -26.15
CA PRO A 243 -14.62 0.80 -25.98
C PRO A 243 -14.62 1.78 -27.16
N LEU A 244 -15.82 2.11 -27.65
CA LEU A 244 -16.06 3.13 -28.66
C LEU A 244 -16.71 4.33 -28.00
N ARG A 245 -16.19 5.52 -28.24
CA ARG A 245 -16.77 6.77 -27.75
C ARG A 245 -17.16 7.66 -28.92
N ASN A 246 -18.40 8.12 -28.92
CA ASN A 246 -18.84 9.17 -29.83
C ASN A 246 -18.31 10.52 -29.32
N LEU A 247 -17.59 11.23 -30.18
CA LEU A 247 -17.16 12.60 -29.89
C LEU A 247 -18.30 13.55 -30.25
N ASP A 248 -19.29 13.59 -29.37
CA ASP A 248 -20.45 14.45 -29.51
C ASP A 248 -20.10 15.92 -29.19
N THR A 249 -21.00 16.83 -29.54
CA THR A 249 -20.88 18.25 -29.22
C THR A 249 -20.80 18.46 -27.70
N LEU A 250 -19.78 19.17 -27.23
CA LEU A 250 -19.64 19.51 -25.82
C LEU A 250 -20.60 20.64 -25.47
N HIS A 251 -21.25 20.54 -24.32
CA HIS A 251 -22.21 21.54 -23.86
C HIS A 251 -21.70 22.24 -22.60
N ILE A 252 -21.53 23.56 -22.70
CA ILE A 252 -21.09 24.41 -21.60
C ILE A 252 -22.25 25.33 -21.22
N ASN A 253 -22.70 25.25 -19.97
CA ASN A 253 -23.64 26.23 -19.47
C ASN A 253 -22.88 27.44 -18.93
N MET A 254 -23.28 28.63 -19.34
CA MET A 254 -22.69 29.88 -18.86
C MET A 254 -23.78 30.81 -18.34
N TYR A 255 -23.77 31.05 -17.03
CA TYR A 255 -24.55 32.09 -16.38
C TYR A 255 -23.61 33.24 -16.03
N ALA A 256 -23.95 34.45 -16.46
CA ALA A 256 -23.21 35.65 -16.12
C ALA A 256 -24.16 36.81 -15.90
N THR A 257 -24.02 37.51 -14.76
CA THR A 257 -24.72 38.78 -14.53
C THR A 257 -24.12 39.89 -15.39
N GLU A 258 -24.80 41.03 -15.51
CA GLU A 258 -24.34 42.18 -16.30
C GLU A 258 -22.89 42.60 -15.96
N ASP A 259 -22.51 42.49 -14.68
CA ASP A 259 -21.16 42.81 -14.20
C ASP A 259 -20.07 41.90 -14.79
N PHE A 260 -20.40 40.78 -15.40
CA PHE A 260 -19.46 39.79 -15.96
C PHE A 260 -19.56 39.62 -17.48
N GLU A 261 -20.20 40.55 -18.19
CA GLU A 261 -20.38 40.47 -19.64
C GLU A 261 -19.05 40.38 -20.41
N LYS A 262 -18.00 41.08 -19.93
CA LYS A 262 -16.66 41.05 -20.54
C LYS A 262 -15.99 39.68 -20.35
N GLU A 263 -16.09 39.13 -19.16
CA GLU A 263 -15.56 37.81 -18.80
C GLU A 263 -16.21 36.72 -19.64
N SER A 264 -17.53 36.77 -19.84
CA SER A 264 -18.25 35.86 -20.73
C SER A 264 -17.67 35.84 -22.14
N LYS A 265 -17.36 37.02 -22.71
CA LYS A 265 -16.75 37.11 -24.06
C LYS A 265 -15.38 36.46 -24.12
N PHE A 266 -14.55 36.61 -23.07
CA PHE A 266 -13.24 35.95 -23.02
C PHE A 266 -13.35 34.43 -22.90
N ILE A 267 -14.31 33.95 -22.12
CA ILE A 267 -14.57 32.52 -21.93
C ILE A 267 -15.12 31.91 -23.22
N GLU A 268 -16.09 32.56 -23.86
CA GLU A 268 -16.66 32.14 -25.14
C GLU A 268 -15.57 32.09 -26.24
N ALA A 269 -14.73 33.12 -26.33
CA ALA A 269 -13.60 33.13 -27.26
C ALA A 269 -12.61 32.00 -26.98
N SER A 270 -12.39 31.67 -25.69
CA SER A 270 -11.53 30.55 -25.28
C SER A 270 -12.13 29.21 -25.72
N PHE A 271 -13.43 28.98 -25.50
CA PHE A 271 -14.09 27.75 -25.98
C PHE A 271 -14.14 27.66 -27.50
N LYS A 272 -14.30 28.78 -28.20
CA LYS A 272 -14.22 28.82 -29.66
C LYS A 272 -12.83 28.41 -30.16
N ALA A 273 -11.77 28.89 -29.51
CA ALA A 273 -10.40 28.47 -29.80
C ALA A 273 -10.20 26.97 -29.51
N LEU A 274 -10.72 26.47 -28.39
CA LEU A 274 -10.66 25.04 -28.03
C LEU A 274 -11.44 24.16 -29.02
N SER A 275 -12.62 24.59 -29.46
CA SER A 275 -13.44 23.90 -30.47
C SER A 275 -12.63 23.69 -31.77
N SER A 276 -11.96 24.75 -32.23
CA SER A 276 -11.08 24.67 -33.41
C SER A 276 -9.86 23.78 -33.19
N TYR A 277 -9.25 23.81 -31.99
CA TYR A 277 -8.05 23.02 -31.69
C TYR A 277 -8.35 21.52 -31.56
N LEU A 278 -9.47 21.18 -30.93
CA LEU A 278 -9.91 19.80 -30.70
C LEU A 278 -10.55 19.17 -31.93
N ASN A 279 -10.97 20.00 -32.89
CA ASN A 279 -11.83 19.60 -34.00
C ASN A 279 -13.09 18.87 -33.48
N GLN A 280 -13.73 19.49 -32.48
CA GLN A 280 -14.93 19.02 -31.80
C GLN A 280 -15.80 20.24 -31.47
N GLU A 281 -17.09 20.20 -31.80
CA GLU A 281 -17.99 21.31 -31.54
C GLU A 281 -18.16 21.54 -30.03
N ILE A 282 -18.12 22.81 -29.61
CA ILE A 282 -18.36 23.21 -28.22
C ILE A 282 -19.42 24.31 -28.26
N ASN A 283 -20.59 24.00 -27.72
CA ASN A 283 -21.72 24.92 -27.64
C ASN A 283 -21.80 25.52 -26.24
N VAL A 284 -21.61 26.84 -26.20
CA VAL A 284 -21.73 27.64 -24.98
C VAL A 284 -23.15 28.20 -24.92
N HIS A 285 -23.94 27.69 -23.98
CA HIS A 285 -25.32 28.10 -23.75
C HIS A 285 -25.34 29.20 -22.71
N GLN A 286 -25.47 30.45 -23.17
CA GLN A 286 -25.63 31.59 -22.28
C GLN A 286 -27.11 31.74 -21.92
N THR A 287 -27.44 31.65 -20.63
CA THR A 287 -28.83 31.66 -20.14
C THR A 287 -28.91 32.32 -18.78
N GLU A 288 -29.95 33.12 -18.57
CA GLU A 288 -30.24 33.77 -17.29
C GLU A 288 -31.24 32.94 -16.44
N GLU A 289 -31.95 31.99 -17.06
CA GLU A 289 -33.14 31.36 -16.46
C GLU A 289 -32.99 29.85 -16.25
N ALA A 290 -32.59 29.10 -17.29
CA ALA A 290 -32.56 27.64 -17.25
C ALA A 290 -31.29 27.10 -17.90
N MET A 291 -30.52 26.32 -17.13
CA MET A 291 -29.31 25.64 -17.57
C MET A 291 -29.67 24.34 -18.31
N HIS A 292 -28.90 23.93 -19.31
CA HIS A 292 -29.09 22.63 -19.94
C HIS A 292 -28.89 21.51 -18.91
N GLU A 293 -29.79 20.53 -18.91
CA GLU A 293 -29.75 19.41 -17.96
C GLU A 293 -28.47 18.56 -18.08
N HIS A 294 -27.90 18.46 -19.28
CA HIS A 294 -26.73 17.64 -19.59
C HIS A 294 -25.57 18.52 -20.11
N ALA A 295 -24.87 19.18 -19.20
CA ALA A 295 -23.68 19.99 -19.53
C ALA A 295 -22.39 19.39 -18.97
N ASP A 296 -21.31 19.46 -19.74
CA ASP A 296 -19.97 19.00 -19.38
C ASP A 296 -19.29 19.93 -18.36
N LEU A 297 -19.64 21.22 -18.41
CA LEU A 297 -19.15 22.25 -17.50
C LEU A 297 -20.18 23.35 -17.30
N ASN A 298 -20.28 23.82 -16.06
CA ASN A 298 -21.15 24.92 -15.66
C ASN A 298 -20.30 26.08 -15.16
N ILE A 299 -20.46 27.25 -15.77
CA ILE A 299 -19.74 28.47 -15.40
C ILE A 299 -20.75 29.46 -14.84
N LEU A 300 -20.52 29.87 -13.59
CA LEU A 300 -21.43 30.71 -12.82
C LEU A 300 -20.68 31.99 -12.39
N LEU A 301 -20.95 33.09 -13.09
CA LEU A 301 -20.34 34.39 -12.85
C LEU A 301 -21.38 35.33 -12.24
N GLY A 302 -21.37 35.44 -10.91
CA GLY A 302 -22.29 36.29 -10.14
C GLY A 302 -23.17 35.50 -9.16
N THR A 303 -24.18 36.15 -8.60
CA THR A 303 -25.11 35.54 -7.63
C THR A 303 -26.14 34.66 -8.33
N PHE A 304 -25.87 33.36 -8.39
CA PHE A 304 -26.82 32.37 -8.89
C PHE A 304 -27.71 31.85 -7.75
N GLN A 305 -29.04 31.99 -7.88
CA GLN A 305 -30.02 31.64 -6.84
C GLN A 305 -30.24 30.12 -6.70
N ASN A 306 -29.88 29.32 -7.71
CA ASN A 306 -30.12 27.88 -7.72
C ASN A 306 -28.83 27.08 -7.44
N ASN A 307 -28.61 26.70 -6.18
CA ASN A 307 -27.40 25.98 -5.77
C ASN A 307 -27.31 24.51 -6.24
N GLN A 308 -28.30 23.99 -6.97
CA GLN A 308 -28.35 22.58 -7.37
C GLN A 308 -28.03 22.37 -8.85
N VAL A 309 -26.84 22.81 -9.28
CA VAL A 309 -26.29 22.44 -10.59
C VAL A 309 -25.42 21.20 -10.40
N ALA A 310 -25.81 20.09 -11.02
CA ALA A 310 -25.02 18.86 -11.02
C ALA A 310 -23.79 18.99 -11.93
N GLY A 311 -22.70 18.28 -11.59
CA GLY A 311 -21.50 18.21 -12.42
C GLY A 311 -20.38 19.21 -12.04
N LYS A 312 -19.50 19.49 -12.99
CA LYS A 312 -18.35 20.41 -12.80
C LYS A 312 -18.83 21.86 -12.83
N ARG A 313 -18.37 22.66 -11.87
CA ARG A 313 -18.79 24.05 -11.66
C ARG A 313 -17.58 24.96 -11.52
N VAL A 314 -17.58 26.08 -12.22
CA VAL A 314 -16.64 27.20 -12.04
C VAL A 314 -17.43 28.38 -11.50
N ILE A 315 -17.05 28.88 -10.33
CA ILE A 315 -17.69 30.05 -9.73
C ILE A 315 -16.67 31.18 -9.56
N TYR A 316 -17.09 32.44 -9.69
CA TYR A 316 -16.21 33.57 -9.41
C TYR A 316 -15.97 33.71 -7.91
N GLN A 317 -14.71 33.66 -7.49
CA GLN A 317 -14.29 33.97 -6.12
C GLN A 317 -12.86 34.51 -6.18
N GLU A 318 -12.71 35.79 -5.87
CA GLU A 318 -11.41 36.46 -5.94
C GLU A 318 -10.41 35.87 -4.93
N ASP A 319 -9.22 35.51 -5.42
CA ASP A 319 -8.10 35.04 -4.61
C ASP A 319 -6.78 35.64 -5.12
N PRO A 320 -6.29 36.73 -4.48
CA PRO A 320 -5.09 37.43 -4.92
C PRO A 320 -3.78 36.65 -4.63
N LEU A 321 -3.83 35.53 -3.91
CA LEU A 321 -2.66 34.73 -3.56
C LEU A 321 -2.32 33.66 -4.61
N THR A 322 -3.25 33.40 -5.53
CA THR A 322 -3.12 32.34 -6.53
C THR A 322 -2.65 32.92 -7.87
N GLU A 323 -1.64 32.27 -8.50
CA GLU A 323 -1.12 32.67 -9.82
C GLU A 323 -1.94 32.13 -11.00
N GLU A 324 -2.80 31.14 -10.75
CA GLU A 324 -3.68 30.52 -11.74
C GLU A 324 -5.07 31.19 -11.76
N LEU A 325 -5.63 31.42 -12.96
CA LEU A 325 -6.99 31.94 -13.14
C LEU A 325 -8.07 31.00 -12.62
N ILE A 326 -7.84 29.69 -12.66
CA ILE A 326 -8.80 28.66 -12.26
C ILE A 326 -8.14 27.76 -11.21
N ALA A 327 -8.64 27.80 -9.99
CA ALA A 327 -8.14 26.99 -8.88
C ALA A 327 -9.18 25.94 -8.42
N PRO A 328 -8.75 24.76 -7.93
CA PRO A 328 -9.66 23.79 -7.33
C PRO A 328 -10.27 24.32 -6.03
N GLY A 329 -11.57 24.12 -5.85
CA GLY A 329 -12.29 24.47 -4.64
C GLY A 329 -12.22 23.41 -3.54
N GLN A 330 -12.96 23.65 -2.45
CA GLN A 330 -13.03 22.72 -1.31
C GLN A 330 -13.83 21.44 -1.63
N GLU A 331 -14.77 21.53 -2.57
CA GLU A 331 -15.61 20.42 -3.00
C GLU A 331 -15.07 19.76 -4.28
N LYS A 332 -15.29 18.45 -4.41
CA LYS A 332 -15.00 17.73 -5.66
C LYS A 332 -15.84 18.34 -6.80
N ASN A 333 -15.19 18.64 -7.92
CA ASN A 333 -15.79 19.26 -9.11
C ASN A 333 -16.19 20.75 -8.96
N LEU A 334 -15.80 21.42 -7.87
CA LEU A 334 -15.93 22.87 -7.74
C LEU A 334 -14.59 23.53 -8.05
N PHE A 335 -14.62 24.60 -8.84
CA PHE A 335 -13.46 25.39 -9.21
C PHE A 335 -13.78 26.88 -9.07
N TYR A 336 -12.76 27.67 -8.78
CA TYR A 336 -12.86 29.12 -8.60
C TYR A 336 -12.18 29.85 -9.74
N LEU A 337 -12.90 30.80 -10.36
CA LEU A 337 -12.28 31.85 -11.17
C LEU A 337 -11.74 32.91 -10.20
N THR A 338 -10.42 32.94 -10.05
CA THR A 338 -9.68 33.65 -8.98
C THR A 338 -9.46 35.14 -9.25
N ALA A 339 -9.63 35.57 -10.50
CA ALA A 339 -9.41 36.94 -10.92
C ALA A 339 -10.37 37.36 -12.04
N ARG A 340 -10.64 38.68 -12.13
CA ARG A 340 -11.38 39.26 -13.27
C ARG A 340 -10.60 39.08 -14.56
N LEU A 341 -11.28 38.67 -15.64
CA LEU A 341 -10.63 38.39 -16.92
C LEU A 341 -10.40 39.68 -17.72
N ASN A 342 -9.23 39.76 -18.34
CA ASN A 342 -8.84 40.85 -19.22
C ASN A 342 -7.92 40.30 -20.33
N PRO A 343 -7.69 41.06 -21.42
CA PRO A 343 -6.91 40.55 -22.54
C PRO A 343 -5.49 40.10 -22.18
N LYS A 344 -4.90 40.69 -21.13
CA LYS A 344 -3.54 40.38 -20.70
C LYS A 344 -3.49 39.07 -19.92
N ASN A 345 -4.26 38.93 -18.85
CA ASN A 345 -4.20 37.73 -18.00
C ASN A 345 -4.77 36.49 -18.70
N THR A 346 -5.81 36.63 -19.53
CA THR A 346 -6.39 35.52 -20.29
C THR A 346 -5.36 34.82 -21.18
N VAL A 347 -4.43 35.58 -21.77
CA VAL A 347 -3.36 35.04 -22.62
C VAL A 347 -2.13 34.63 -21.82
N GLU A 348 -1.61 35.51 -20.96
CA GLU A 348 -0.38 35.24 -20.21
C GLU A 348 -0.53 34.05 -19.25
N GLN A 349 -1.70 33.90 -18.64
CA GLN A 349 -2.03 32.81 -17.71
C GLN A 349 -2.76 31.64 -18.38
N ARG A 350 -2.87 31.63 -19.72
CA ARG A 350 -3.32 30.43 -20.47
C ARG A 350 -4.72 29.94 -20.09
N LEU A 351 -5.72 30.84 -20.10
CA LEU A 351 -7.11 30.48 -19.76
C LEU A 351 -7.65 29.31 -20.59
N PRO A 352 -7.46 29.23 -21.93
CA PRO A 352 -7.96 28.11 -22.72
C PRO A 352 -7.40 26.76 -22.24
N GLU A 353 -6.11 26.67 -21.91
CA GLU A 353 -5.48 25.45 -21.43
C GLU A 353 -6.02 25.02 -20.07
N GLN A 354 -6.31 25.97 -19.17
CA GLN A 354 -6.94 25.68 -17.89
C GLN A 354 -8.37 25.16 -18.06
N LEU A 355 -9.17 25.78 -18.95
CA LEU A 355 -10.51 25.30 -19.29
C LEU A 355 -10.49 23.91 -19.93
N LEU A 356 -9.52 23.64 -20.82
CA LEU A 356 -9.33 22.31 -21.40
C LEU A 356 -9.01 21.25 -20.34
N HIS A 357 -8.17 21.60 -19.37
CA HIS A 357 -7.85 20.70 -18.25
C HIS A 357 -9.11 20.39 -17.42
N LEU A 358 -9.99 21.37 -17.19
CA LEU A 358 -11.25 21.17 -16.49
C LEU A 358 -12.19 20.19 -17.19
N LEU A 359 -12.28 20.23 -18.52
CA LEU A 359 -13.14 19.31 -19.28
C LEU A 359 -12.73 17.84 -19.10
N ASP A 360 -11.44 17.56 -18.88
CA ASP A 360 -10.85 16.21 -18.69
C ASP A 360 -11.33 15.19 -19.74
N LEU A 361 -11.32 15.60 -21.01
CA LEU A 361 -11.85 14.81 -22.13
C LEU A 361 -11.23 13.42 -22.28
N ASN A 362 -10.02 13.21 -21.74
CA ASN A 362 -9.23 11.98 -21.88
C ASN A 362 -9.02 11.22 -20.56
N GLY A 363 -9.85 11.46 -19.53
CA GLY A 363 -9.72 10.79 -18.22
C GLY A 363 -9.65 9.25 -18.32
N ASP A 364 -10.55 8.65 -19.10
CA ASP A 364 -10.61 7.20 -19.28
C ASP A 364 -9.37 6.65 -20.00
N LEU A 365 -8.91 7.37 -21.03
CA LEU A 365 -7.71 7.00 -21.78
C LEU A 365 -6.46 7.02 -20.89
N LYS A 366 -6.34 7.98 -19.96
CA LYS A 366 -5.20 8.03 -19.01
C LYS A 366 -5.14 6.75 -18.16
N ASN A 367 -6.29 6.27 -17.68
CA ASN A 367 -6.36 5.04 -16.89
C ASN A 367 -5.99 3.80 -17.71
N LEU A 368 -6.45 3.74 -18.96
CA LEU A 368 -6.12 2.66 -19.89
C LEU A 368 -4.62 2.64 -20.24
N VAL A 369 -4.04 3.81 -20.52
CA VAL A 369 -2.59 3.96 -20.81
C VAL A 369 -1.74 3.57 -19.60
N ALA A 370 -2.16 3.89 -18.38
CA ALA A 370 -1.44 3.53 -17.16
C ALA A 370 -1.29 2.00 -16.96
N GLY A 371 -2.15 1.20 -17.58
CA GLY A 371 -2.05 -0.26 -17.60
C GLY A 371 -0.88 -0.77 -18.45
N ILE A 372 -0.63 -0.12 -19.60
CA ILE A 372 0.43 -0.48 -20.55
C ILE A 372 1.77 0.17 -20.19
N ASP A 373 1.75 1.26 -19.43
CA ASP A 373 2.97 1.96 -19.04
C ASP A 373 3.94 1.01 -18.32
N ALA A 374 4.99 0.68 -19.05
CA ALA A 374 6.06 -0.23 -18.68
C ALA A 374 7.41 0.49 -18.62
N ARG A 375 7.41 1.84 -18.62
CA ARG A 375 8.65 2.62 -18.54
C ARG A 375 9.41 2.27 -17.27
N GLN A 376 10.71 2.13 -17.43
CA GLN A 376 11.66 1.80 -16.39
C GLN A 376 12.51 3.03 -16.09
N MET A 377 12.88 3.16 -14.82
CA MET A 377 13.80 4.18 -14.38
C MET A 377 15.23 3.67 -14.56
N ASP A 378 16.09 4.53 -15.07
CA ASP A 378 17.52 4.25 -15.18
C ASP A 378 18.13 3.95 -13.80
N GLU A 379 19.09 3.02 -13.76
CA GLU A 379 19.75 2.59 -12.51
C GLU A 379 20.37 3.76 -11.75
N SER A 380 20.96 4.73 -12.46
CA SER A 380 21.59 5.90 -11.84
C SER A 380 20.59 6.80 -11.10
N GLN A 381 19.34 6.84 -11.58
CA GLN A 381 18.29 7.67 -11.00
C GLN A 381 17.55 6.94 -9.88
N LEU A 382 17.45 5.61 -9.96
CA LEU A 382 16.80 4.75 -8.97
C LEU A 382 17.55 4.71 -7.64
N LYS A 383 18.89 4.83 -7.68
CA LYS A 383 19.77 4.74 -6.51
C LYS A 383 19.35 5.71 -5.40
N PRO A 384 19.18 5.21 -4.15
CA PRO A 384 18.95 6.07 -2.99
C PRO A 384 20.25 6.78 -2.58
N ASN A 385 20.13 7.79 -1.73
CA ASN A 385 21.30 8.47 -1.19
C ASN A 385 21.95 7.59 -0.11
N TYR A 386 23.20 7.18 -0.33
CA TYR A 386 23.96 6.50 0.70
C TYR A 386 24.46 7.51 1.74
N VAL A 387 24.13 7.28 3.00
CA VAL A 387 24.59 8.10 4.11
C VAL A 387 25.43 7.24 5.06
N GLU A 388 26.70 7.60 5.22
CA GLU A 388 27.57 6.89 6.16
C GLU A 388 27.05 7.02 7.60
N PRO A 389 27.04 5.92 8.37
CA PRO A 389 26.58 5.95 9.75
C PRO A 389 27.52 6.81 10.61
N LYS A 390 27.01 7.92 11.17
CA LYS A 390 27.75 8.85 12.07
C LYS A 390 28.37 8.18 13.32
N ARG A 391 27.93 6.97 13.68
CA ARG A 391 28.58 6.09 14.66
C ARG A 391 28.46 4.65 14.15
N LYS A 392 29.50 3.83 14.31
CA LYS A 392 29.39 2.36 14.31
C LYS A 392 28.50 1.95 15.49
N ARG A 393 27.19 2.15 15.38
CA ARG A 393 26.24 1.49 16.28
C ARG A 393 26.37 0.01 15.91
N GLU A 394 26.95 -0.78 16.80
CA GLU A 394 26.72 -2.23 16.78
C GLU A 394 25.20 -2.40 16.92
N ARG A 395 24.49 -2.44 15.79
CA ARG A 395 23.06 -2.65 15.74
C ARG A 395 22.86 -4.10 16.18
N ALA A 396 22.56 -4.28 17.45
CA ALA A 396 22.28 -5.59 18.00
C ALA A 396 21.02 -6.15 17.32
N THR A 397 21.18 -7.22 16.56
CA THR A 397 20.08 -7.93 15.92
C THR A 397 19.43 -8.85 16.93
N PHE A 398 18.12 -9.07 16.79
CA PHE A 398 17.34 -9.85 17.74
C PHE A 398 16.99 -11.21 17.12
N LEU A 399 17.40 -12.32 17.75
CA LEU A 399 16.92 -13.67 17.44
C LEU A 399 15.70 -13.96 18.31
N ASP A 400 14.57 -14.31 17.71
CA ASP A 400 13.40 -14.80 18.44
C ASP A 400 13.65 -16.22 18.97
N ILE A 401 13.59 -16.37 20.29
CA ILE A 401 13.86 -17.64 20.99
C ILE A 401 12.55 -18.33 21.39
N SER A 402 11.38 -17.77 21.03
CA SER A 402 10.07 -18.25 21.50
C SER A 402 9.82 -19.73 21.19
N LEU A 403 10.33 -20.23 20.06
CA LEU A 403 10.23 -21.66 19.69
C LEU A 403 10.97 -22.58 20.67
N TRP A 404 12.16 -22.17 21.13
CA TRP A 404 12.95 -22.95 22.08
C TRP A 404 12.32 -22.91 23.49
N VAL A 405 11.79 -21.74 23.88
CA VAL A 405 11.04 -21.56 25.12
C VAL A 405 9.79 -22.45 25.12
N PHE A 406 9.08 -22.56 23.99
CA PHE A 406 7.94 -23.44 23.82
C PHE A 406 8.32 -24.93 23.98
N GLY A 407 9.40 -25.37 23.33
CA GLY A 407 9.91 -26.74 23.45
C GLY A 407 10.26 -27.10 24.90
N PHE A 408 10.91 -26.19 25.62
CA PHE A 408 11.23 -26.37 27.04
C PHE A 408 9.98 -26.40 27.93
N LEU A 409 8.98 -25.57 27.64
CA LEU A 409 7.69 -25.58 28.33
C LEU A 409 6.95 -26.92 28.14
N ALA A 410 6.91 -27.44 26.91
CA ALA A 410 6.29 -28.72 26.60
C ALA A 410 6.96 -29.87 27.39
N LEU A 411 8.29 -29.90 27.43
CA LEU A 411 9.06 -30.86 28.23
C LEU A 411 8.69 -30.78 29.72
N LEU A 412 8.64 -29.57 30.29
CA LEU A 412 8.32 -29.39 31.71
C LEU A 412 6.89 -29.79 32.06
N MET A 413 5.92 -29.59 31.17
CA MET A 413 4.55 -30.08 31.39
C MET A 413 4.48 -31.61 31.42
N ILE A 414 5.28 -32.30 30.59
CA ILE A 414 5.36 -33.77 30.61
C ILE A 414 6.00 -34.24 31.92
N VAL A 415 7.10 -33.60 32.36
CA VAL A 415 7.79 -33.93 33.61
C VAL A 415 6.88 -33.68 34.82
N GLU A 416 6.12 -32.59 34.83
CA GLU A 416 5.15 -32.29 35.90
C GLU A 416 4.10 -33.37 36.01
N ARG A 417 3.55 -33.79 34.87
CA ARG A 417 2.51 -34.82 34.81
C ARG A 417 3.02 -36.19 35.26
N LEU A 418 4.24 -36.56 34.91
CA LEU A 418 4.86 -37.82 35.35
C LEU A 418 5.14 -37.81 36.86
N LEU A 419 5.71 -36.73 37.40
CA LEU A 419 5.99 -36.59 38.83
C LEU A 419 4.71 -36.55 39.68
N SER A 420 3.65 -35.92 39.17
CA SER A 420 2.33 -35.87 39.80
C SER A 420 1.68 -37.26 39.87
N ASN A 421 1.84 -38.07 38.80
CA ASN A 421 1.28 -39.43 38.75
C ASN A 421 2.06 -40.44 39.61
N TYR A 422 3.39 -40.37 39.64
CA TYR A 422 4.22 -41.30 40.41
C TYR A 422 4.00 -41.18 41.93
N LYS A 423 3.50 -40.05 42.40
CA LYS A 423 3.25 -39.77 43.83
C LYS A 423 1.81 -40.00 44.30
N LYS A 424 0.89 -40.33 43.38
CA LYS A 424 -0.49 -40.73 43.70
C LYS A 424 -0.63 -42.23 44.05
N GLN A 425 0.43 -43.01 43.83
CA GLN A 425 0.63 -44.35 44.40
C GLN A 425 1.38 -44.21 45.72
#